data_AF-A0AAJ1S8F2-F1
#
_entry.id   AF-A0AAJ1S8F2-F1
#
_cell.length_a   1.000
_cell.length_b   1.000
_cell.length_c   1.000
_cell.angle_alpha   90.00
_cell.angle_beta   90.00
_cell.angle_gamma   90.00
#
_symmetry.space_group_name_H-M   'P 1'
#
loop_
_entity.id
_entity.type
_entity.pdbx_description
1 polymer ?
#
loop_
_entity_poly.entity_id
_entity_poly.type
_entity_poly.pdbx_seq_one_letter_code
_entity_poly.pdbx_strand_id
1 'polypeptide(L)'
;MDYQLWLQRDDTGTVNLTGWSENNASSHVEHWPTYPLCQHLDQLPTRLTELGLQPDIGYNIADLEKNWDVYLTHPNLTTLRATLEHTAAPR
;
A
#
# COMPACT_ATOMS: atom_id res chain seq x y z
N MET A 1 -13.87 -8.56 -5.55
CA MET A 1 -12.64 -9.22 -5.08
C MET A 1 -11.76 -8.09 -4.63
N ASP A 2 -11.54 -8.02 -3.33
CA ASP A 2 -10.79 -6.94 -2.72
C ASP A 2 -9.42 -7.53 -2.38
N TYR A 3 -8.36 -6.86 -2.80
CA TYR A 3 -6.99 -7.27 -2.54
C TYR A 3 -6.50 -6.53 -1.30
N GLN A 4 -5.94 -7.24 -0.34
CA GLN A 4 -5.35 -6.66 0.85
C GLN A 4 -3.86 -6.37 0.61
N LEU A 5 -3.47 -5.11 0.64
CA LEU A 5 -2.09 -4.65 0.47
C LEU A 5 -1.50 -4.26 1.81
N TRP A 6 -0.18 -4.34 1.93
CA TRP A 6 0.52 -3.95 3.13
C TRP A 6 1.40 -2.72 2.89
N LEU A 7 1.33 -1.80 3.84
CA LEU A 7 2.17 -0.63 3.91
C LEU A 7 3.21 -0.81 5.00
N GLN A 8 4.45 -0.47 4.67
CA GLN A 8 5.55 -0.45 5.60
C GLN A 8 6.23 0.91 5.55
N ARG A 9 6.58 1.41 6.72
CA ARG A 9 7.40 2.61 6.83
C ARG A 9 8.85 2.21 6.96
N ASP A 10 9.69 2.74 6.08
CA ASP A 10 11.14 2.54 6.15
C ASP A 10 11.78 3.47 7.20
N ASP A 11 13.03 3.20 7.60
CA ASP A 11 13.80 4.00 8.59
C ASP A 11 13.96 5.46 8.15
N THR A 12 13.94 5.71 6.84
CA THR A 12 13.92 7.07 6.25
C THR A 12 12.60 7.83 6.45
N GLY A 13 11.58 7.16 6.97
CA GLY A 13 10.23 7.69 7.15
C GLY A 13 9.32 7.53 5.92
N THR A 14 9.85 7.01 4.81
CA THR A 14 9.10 6.78 3.56
C THR A 14 8.10 5.65 3.73
N VAL A 15 6.87 5.87 3.26
CA VAL A 15 5.83 4.84 3.21
C VAL A 15 5.96 4.08 1.90
N ASN A 16 6.11 2.77 2.01
CA ASN A 16 6.28 1.88 0.90
C ASN A 16 5.19 0.81 0.89
N LEU A 17 4.81 0.40 -0.31
CA LEU A 17 3.95 -0.75 -0.55
C LEU A 17 4.83 -1.93 -0.97
N THR A 18 4.83 -3.00 -0.19
CA THR A 18 5.77 -4.12 -0.39
C THR A 18 5.09 -5.39 -0.91
N GLY A 19 3.79 -5.32 -1.27
CA GLY A 19 3.01 -6.46 -1.75
C GLY A 19 1.56 -6.52 -1.25
N TRP A 20 0.94 -7.67 -1.50
CA TRP A 20 -0.49 -7.88 -1.34
C TRP A 20 -0.88 -9.34 -1.12
N SER A 21 -2.14 -9.54 -0.77
CA SER A 21 -2.80 -10.81 -0.54
C SER A 21 -4.27 -10.75 -0.98
N GLU A 22 -4.85 -11.87 -1.37
CA GLU A 22 -6.25 -11.91 -1.82
C GLU A 22 -7.21 -11.99 -0.61
N ASN A 23 -8.14 -11.04 -0.47
CA ASN A 23 -9.09 -11.03 0.64
C ASN A 23 -10.27 -11.97 0.31
N ASN A 24 -10.50 -12.99 1.15
CA ASN A 24 -11.46 -14.13 1.04
C ASN A 24 -10.96 -15.51 0.58
N ALA A 25 -9.68 -15.69 0.27
CA ALA A 25 -9.14 -17.04 0.08
C ALA A 25 -7.65 -17.02 0.38
N SER A 26 -7.28 -17.44 1.59
CA SER A 26 -5.97 -17.30 2.26
C SER A 26 -4.77 -17.99 1.59
N SER A 27 -4.73 -18.08 0.26
CA SER A 27 -3.79 -18.93 -0.47
C SER A 27 -2.83 -18.16 -1.36
N HIS A 28 -3.16 -16.91 -1.74
CA HIS A 28 -2.31 -16.14 -2.63
C HIS A 28 -1.80 -14.87 -1.98
N VAL A 29 -0.50 -14.88 -1.74
CA VAL A 29 0.29 -13.79 -1.18
C VAL A 29 1.41 -13.55 -2.17
N GLU A 30 1.52 -12.31 -2.65
CA GLU A 30 2.56 -11.93 -3.59
C GLU A 30 3.35 -10.75 -3.01
N HIS A 31 4.66 -10.97 -2.84
CA HIS A 31 5.58 -9.93 -2.46
C HIS A 31 5.97 -9.11 -3.68
N TRP A 32 5.78 -7.81 -3.59
CA TRP A 32 6.19 -6.86 -4.61
C TRP A 32 7.55 -6.26 -4.27
N PRO A 33 8.28 -5.73 -5.27
CA PRO A 33 9.36 -4.80 -4.97
C PRO A 33 8.81 -3.61 -4.19
N THR A 34 9.65 -3.01 -3.36
CA THR A 34 9.30 -1.87 -2.53
C THR A 34 8.90 -0.68 -3.42
N TYR A 35 7.60 -0.37 -3.45
CA TYR A 35 7.07 0.78 -4.18
C TYR A 35 6.90 1.98 -3.24
N PRO A 36 7.71 3.03 -3.34
CA PRO A 36 7.56 4.21 -2.51
C PRO A 36 6.30 4.99 -2.91
N LEU A 37 5.39 5.20 -1.96
CA LEU A 37 4.16 5.96 -2.17
C LEU A 37 4.35 7.45 -1.86
N CYS A 38 4.92 7.73 -0.69
CA CYS A 38 5.14 9.09 -0.19
C CYS A 38 6.22 9.13 0.89
N GLN A 39 6.95 10.24 0.97
CA GLN A 39 7.97 10.46 2.00
C GLN A 39 7.38 10.89 3.34
N HIS A 40 6.19 11.50 3.33
CA HIS A 40 5.52 12.02 4.51
C HIS A 40 4.15 11.39 4.71
N LEU A 41 3.84 11.01 5.95
CA LEU A 41 2.54 10.43 6.31
C LEU A 41 1.38 11.40 6.07
N ASP A 42 1.60 12.70 6.17
CA ASP A 42 0.59 13.71 5.84
C ASP A 42 0.13 13.67 4.38
N GLN A 43 0.97 13.15 3.48
CA GLN A 43 0.65 12.99 2.06
C GLN A 43 -0.05 11.66 1.76
N LEU A 44 0.02 10.71 2.69
CA LEU A 44 -0.50 9.36 2.50
C LEU A 44 -2.02 9.36 2.25
N PRO A 45 -2.89 10.04 3.03
CA PRO A 45 -4.33 10.03 2.76
C PRO A 45 -4.70 10.50 1.34
N THR A 46 -4.00 11.51 0.85
CA THR A 46 -4.17 12.00 -0.52
C THR A 46 -3.71 10.95 -1.53
N ARG A 47 -2.52 10.36 -1.34
CA ARG A 47 -2.01 9.29 -2.20
C ARG A 47 -2.89 8.06 -2.22
N LEU A 48 -3.45 7.66 -1.08
CA LEU A 48 -4.39 6.55 -1.00
C LEU A 48 -5.65 6.85 -1.81
N THR A 49 -6.18 8.06 -1.69
CA THR A 49 -7.35 8.50 -2.47
C THR A 49 -7.08 8.50 -3.97
N GLU A 50 -5.92 9.02 -4.42
CA GLU A 50 -5.51 9.00 -5.83
C GLU A 50 -5.36 7.60 -6.39
N LEU A 51 -4.85 6.68 -5.57
CA LEU A 51 -4.64 5.28 -5.93
C LEU A 51 -5.87 4.40 -5.70
N GLY A 52 -6.99 4.95 -5.19
CA GLY A 52 -8.18 4.18 -4.87
C GLY A 52 -8.00 3.17 -3.73
N LEU A 53 -6.96 3.35 -2.91
CA LEU A 53 -6.64 2.53 -1.76
C LEU A 53 -7.48 2.96 -0.55
N GLN A 54 -8.00 1.98 0.18
CA GLN A 54 -8.78 2.23 1.39
C GLN A 54 -8.18 1.46 2.56
N PRO A 55 -8.13 2.01 3.79
CA PRO A 55 -7.73 1.22 4.96
C PRO A 55 -8.73 0.09 5.19
N ASP A 56 -8.21 -1.10 5.50
CA ASP A 56 -9.04 -2.26 5.87
C ASP A 56 -9.73 -2.01 7.22
N ILE A 57 -10.82 -2.72 7.50
CA ILE A 57 -11.67 -2.46 8.67
C ILE A 57 -10.88 -2.72 9.96
N GLY A 58 -10.65 -1.65 10.72
CA GLY A 58 -9.92 -1.72 12.00
C GLY A 58 -8.43 -1.37 11.90
N TYR A 59 -7.92 -1.08 10.71
CA TYR A 59 -6.56 -0.57 10.52
C TYR A 59 -6.55 0.95 10.41
N ASN A 60 -5.62 1.59 11.12
CA ASN A 60 -5.45 3.03 11.08
C ASN A 60 -4.09 3.37 10.48
N ILE A 61 -4.07 4.35 9.56
CA ILE A 61 -2.85 4.89 8.98
C ILE A 61 -1.89 5.40 10.07
N ALA A 62 -2.42 5.88 11.19
CA ALA A 62 -1.63 6.31 12.35
C ALA A 62 -0.77 5.18 12.95
N ASP A 63 -1.06 3.91 12.69
CA ASP A 63 -0.22 2.80 13.13
C ASP A 63 1.15 2.79 12.41
N LEU A 64 1.24 3.38 11.20
CA LEU A 64 2.54 3.62 10.53
C LEU A 64 3.42 4.61 11.31
N GLU A 65 2.86 5.51 12.12
CA GLU A 65 3.67 6.38 12.99
C GLU A 65 4.40 5.58 14.07
N LYS A 66 3.86 4.42 14.44
CA LYS A 66 4.44 3.48 15.41
C LYS A 66 5.31 2.41 14.75
N ASN A 67 5.62 2.56 13.46
CA ASN A 67 6.31 1.56 12.63
C ASN A 67 5.58 0.21 12.59
N TRP A 68 4.25 0.22 12.66
CA TRP A 68 3.44 -0.99 12.47
C TRP A 68 2.99 -1.11 11.02
N ASP A 69 2.86 -2.35 10.55
CA ASP A 69 2.34 -2.63 9.22
C ASP A 69 0.84 -2.29 9.16
N VAL A 70 0.43 -1.58 8.11
CA VAL A 70 -0.97 -1.20 7.89
C VAL A 70 -1.50 -1.90 6.66
N TYR A 71 -2.68 -2.50 6.78
CA TYR A 71 -3.34 -3.17 5.67
C TYR A 71 -4.38 -2.28 5.00
N LEU A 72 -4.38 -2.32 3.68
CA LEU A 72 -5.28 -1.56 2.81
C LEU A 72 -6.04 -2.53 1.90
N THR A 73 -7.21 -2.13 1.42
CA THR A 73 -7.96 -2.82 0.39
C THR A 73 -7.91 -2.08 -0.94
N HIS A 74 -7.92 -2.84 -2.02
CA HIS A 74 -8.04 -2.30 -3.37
C HIS A 74 -8.86 -3.25 -4.27
N PRO A 75 -9.78 -2.74 -5.10
CA PRO A 75 -10.64 -3.59 -5.95
C PRO A 75 -9.95 -4.11 -7.22
N ASN A 76 -8.85 -3.50 -7.66
CA ASN A 76 -8.16 -3.87 -8.91
C ASN A 76 -6.63 -3.76 -8.79
N LEU A 77 -5.98 -4.88 -8.48
CA LEU A 77 -4.53 -4.94 -8.34
C LEU A 77 -3.77 -4.61 -9.63
N THR A 78 -4.29 -5.04 -10.79
CA THR A 78 -3.62 -4.86 -12.08
C THR A 78 -3.46 -3.38 -12.44
N THR A 79 -4.53 -2.60 -12.26
CA THR A 79 -4.48 -1.14 -12.48
C THR A 79 -3.56 -0.46 -11.50
N LEU A 80 -3.65 -0.83 -10.21
CA LEU A 80 -2.78 -0.27 -9.18
C LEU A 80 -1.30 -0.53 -9.48
N ARG A 81 -0.93 -1.77 -9.80
CA ARG A 81 0.45 -2.14 -10.13
C ARG A 81 0.98 -1.35 -11.31
N ALA A 82 0.20 -1.21 -12.39
CA ALA A 82 0.60 -0.42 -13.54
C ALA A 82 0.86 1.05 -13.17
N THR A 83 0.04 1.64 -12.31
CA THR A 83 0.25 3.00 -11.80
C THR A 83 1.51 3.10 -10.93
N LEU A 84 1.75 2.12 -10.05
CA LEU A 84 2.94 2.07 -9.20
C LEU A 84 4.22 1.91 -10.03
N GLU A 85 4.22 1.01 -11.02
CA GLU A 85 5.34 0.80 -11.94
C GLU A 85 5.63 2.06 -12.76
N HIS A 86 4.60 2.80 -13.18
CA HIS A 86 4.77 4.08 -13.87
C HIS A 86 5.40 5.17 -12.98
N THR A 87 5.13 5.13 -11.67
CA THR A 87 5.60 6.13 -10.71
C THR A 87 6.98 5.78 -10.13
N ALA A 88 7.28 4.48 -10.00
CA ALA A 88 8.54 3.98 -9.47
C ALA A 88 9.64 3.83 -10.53
N ALA A 89 9.31 3.86 -11.82
CA ALA A 89 10.30 3.90 -12.88
C ALA A 89 11.05 5.25 -12.85
N PRO A 90 12.39 5.26 -12.68
CA PRO A 90 13.17 6.46 -12.90
C PRO A 90 13.06 6.82 -14.39
N ARG A 91 12.56 8.01 -14.69
CA ARG A 91 12.73 8.62 -16.02
C ARG A 91 14.19 8.98 -16.26
#